data_AF-A0A3B1DPE0-F1
#
_entry.id   AF-A0A3B1DPE0-F1
#
_cell.length_a   1.000
_cell.length_b   1.000
_cell.length_c   1.000
_cell.angle_alpha   90.00
_cell.angle_beta   90.00
_cell.angle_gamma   90.00
#
_symmetry.space_group_name_H-M   'P 1'
#
loop_
_entity.id
_entity.type
_entity.pdbx_description
1 polymer ?
#
loop_
_entity_poly.entity_id
_entity_poly.type
_entity_poly.pdbx_seq_one_letter_code
_entity_poly.pdbx_strand_id
1 'polypeptide(L)' 'MCPSCSKTVSDCACRQPGTNPEGDGIVRISRENKGRKGKGVTLIRGIPLPLQKLTP' A
#
# COMPACT_ATOMS: atom_id res chain seq x y z
N MET A 1 -5.48 -0.01 28.71
CA MET A 1 -4.93 -1.24 28.10
C MET A 1 -5.40 -1.30 26.65
N CYS A 2 -4.59 -1.81 25.72
CA CYS A 2 -4.95 -1.95 24.31
C CYS A 2 -5.86 -3.16 24.11
N PRO A 3 -7.02 -3.05 23.43
CA PRO A 3 -7.95 -4.17 23.23
C PRO A 3 -7.46 -5.22 22.23
N SER A 4 -6.44 -4.91 21.41
CA SER A 4 -5.93 -5.84 20.38
C SER A 4 -4.71 -6.65 20.84
N CYS A 5 -3.88 -6.12 21.74
CA CYS A 5 -2.69 -6.83 22.24
C CYS A 5 -2.59 -6.94 23.76
N SER A 6 -3.58 -6.44 24.50
CA SER A 6 -3.69 -6.48 25.97
C SER A 6 -2.52 -5.86 26.75
N LYS A 7 -1.62 -5.13 26.09
CA LYS A 7 -0.55 -4.34 26.73
C LYS A 7 -1.07 -3.00 27.26
N THR A 8 -0.27 -2.32 28.09
CA THR A 8 -0.49 -0.92 28.46
C THR A 8 -0.50 -0.04 27.21
N VAL A 9 -1.08 1.16 27.28
CA VAL A 9 -1.12 2.07 26.10
C VAL A 9 0.30 2.51 25.71
N SER A 10 1.18 2.67 26.69
CA SER A 10 2.59 3.02 26.52
C SER A 10 3.41 1.92 25.83
N ASP A 11 3.10 0.64 26.07
CA ASP A 11 3.84 -0.51 25.50
C ASP A 11 3.12 -1.13 24.27
N CYS A 12 2.16 -0.41 23.70
CA CYS A 12 1.34 -0.91 22.61
C CYS A 12 2.09 -0.87 21.26
N ALA A 13 2.28 -2.04 20.65
CA ALA A 13 2.91 -2.16 19.33
C ALA A 13 1.92 -2.23 18.17
N CYS A 14 0.60 -2.31 18.43
CA CYS A 14 -0.42 -2.49 17.38
C CYS A 14 -0.45 -1.38 16.33
N ARG A 15 0.10 -0.20 16.65
CA ARG A 15 0.14 0.97 15.76
C ARG A 15 1.55 1.30 15.28
N GLN A 16 2.51 0.39 15.47
CA GLN A 16 3.85 0.59 14.91
C GLN A 16 3.68 0.86 13.41
N PRO A 17 4.18 2.02 12.91
CA PRO A 17 4.20 2.26 11.49
C PRO A 17 5.09 1.18 10.91
N GLY A 18 4.47 0.20 10.24
CA GLY A 18 5.21 -0.80 9.50
C GLY A 18 6.17 -0.05 8.58
N THR A 19 7.40 -0.51 8.50
CA THR A 19 8.37 -0.04 7.52
C THR A 19 7.76 -0.27 6.14
N ASN A 20 7.11 0.76 5.61
CA ASN A 20 6.76 0.75 4.20
C ASN A 20 8.07 0.58 3.44
N PRO A 21 8.11 -0.29 2.41
CA PRO A 21 9.31 -0.43 1.61
C PRO A 21 9.72 0.95 1.11
N GLU A 22 10.98 1.31 1.31
CA GLU A 22 11.53 2.54 0.79
C GLU A 22 11.43 2.47 -0.74
N GLY A 23 10.62 3.36 -1.33
CA GLY A 23 10.50 3.47 -2.77
C GLY A 23 11.41 4.57 -3.30
N ASP A 24 11.75 4.52 -4.58
CA ASP A 24 12.57 5.54 -5.25
C ASP A 24 11.95 6.96 -5.29
N GLY A 25 10.81 7.18 -4.62
CA GLY A 25 10.05 8.45 -4.64
C GLY A 25 9.33 8.75 -5.95
N ILE A 26 9.52 7.92 -6.99
CA ILE A 26 9.02 8.17 -8.35
C ILE A 26 7.78 7.32 -8.65
N VAL A 27 6.63 7.98 -8.77
CA VAL A 27 5.38 7.39 -9.27
C VAL A 27 5.32 7.50 -10.79
N ARG A 28 5.09 6.38 -11.47
CA ARG A 28 5.04 6.29 -12.93
C ARG A 28 3.60 6.02 -13.38
N ILE A 29 3.10 6.86 -14.28
CA ILE A 29 1.71 6.80 -14.77
C ILE A 29 1.73 6.60 -16.29
N SER A 30 1.00 5.60 -16.80
CA SER A 30 0.88 5.37 -18.24
C SER A 30 -0.54 4.94 -18.64
N ARG A 31 -0.91 5.23 -19.89
CA ARG A 31 -2.17 4.75 -20.49
C ARG A 31 -1.91 3.44 -21.24
N GLU A 32 -2.68 2.40 -20.94
CA GLU A 32 -2.63 1.11 -21.62
C GLU A 32 -4.01 0.74 -22.18
N ASN A 33 -4.08 0.32 -23.44
CA ASN A 33 -5.32 -0.12 -24.11
C ASN A 33 -5.19 -1.55 -24.67
N LYS A 34 -4.01 -2.16 -24.53
CA LYS A 34 -3.70 -3.48 -25.07
C LYS A 34 -4.63 -4.53 -24.46
N GLY A 35 -5.24 -5.37 -25.29
CA GLY A 35 -6.15 -6.44 -24.86
C GLY A 35 -7.49 -5.98 -24.31
N ARG A 36 -7.82 -4.68 -24.34
CA ARG A 36 -9.04 -4.12 -23.73
C ARG A 36 -10.05 -3.56 -24.74
N LYS A 37 -10.04 -4.07 -25.98
CA LYS A 37 -11.00 -3.70 -27.05
C LYS A 37 -11.13 -2.17 -27.23
N GLY A 38 -10.01 -1.45 -27.17
CA GLY A 38 -9.97 0.02 -27.29
C GLY A 38 -10.29 0.79 -26.01
N LYS A 39 -10.74 0.14 -24.92
CA LYS A 39 -10.92 0.81 -23.62
C LYS A 39 -9.57 1.04 -22.96
N GLY A 40 -9.19 2.31 -22.81
CA GLY A 40 -7.98 2.71 -22.11
C GLY A 40 -8.13 2.51 -20.60
N VAL A 41 -7.06 2.04 -19.97
CA VAL A 41 -6.87 2.06 -18.52
C VAL A 41 -5.61 2.85 -18.18
N THR A 42 -5.54 3.36 -16.96
CA THR A 42 -4.35 4.04 -16.44
C THR A 42 -3.61 3.08 -15.53
N LEU A 43 -2.38 2.73 -15.89
CA LEU A 43 -1.46 2.00 -15.03
C LEU A 43 -0.71 2.97 -14.13
N ILE A 44 -0.62 2.62 -12.85
CA ILE A 44 0.12 3.38 -11.85
C ILE A 44 1.15 2.43 -11.22
N ARG A 45 2.43 2.82 -11.21
CA ARG A 45 3.57 2.01 -10.74
C ARG A 45 4.48 2.82 -9.82
N GLY A 46 5.27 2.13 -8.99
CA GLY A 46 6.24 2.77 -8.09
C GLY A 46 5.63 3.29 -6.79
N ILE A 47 4.46 2.79 -6.39
CA ILE A 47 3.84 3.13 -5.11
C ILE A 47 4.32 2.11 -4.07
N PRO A 48 5.02 2.53 -3.00
CA PRO A 48 5.33 1.66 -1.88
C PRO A 48 4.03 1.32 -1.14
N LEU A 49 3.61 0.06 -1.22
CA LEU A 49 2.38 -0.42 -0.59
C LEU A 49 2.68 -1.05 0.77
N PRO A 50 1.81 -0.86 1.77
CA PRO A 50 1.89 -1.64 2.99
C PRO A 50 1.56 -3.11 2.69
N LEU A 51 2.21 -4.04 3.39
CA LEU A 51 2.10 -5.50 3.25
C LEU A 51 0.66 -6.07 3.24
N GLN A 52 -0.35 -5.31 3.67
CA GLN A 52 -1.72 -5.78 3.88
C GLN A 52 -2.78 -5.15 2.97
N LYS A 53 -2.43 -4.36 1.94
CA LYS A 53 -3.46 -3.76 1.08
C LYS A 53 -3.23 -3.96 -0.40
N LEU A 54 -3.72 -5.10 -0.89
CA LEU A 54 -4.44 -5.24 -2.16
C LEU A 54 -5.45 -6.38 -1.98
N THR A 55 -6.69 -6.06 -1.63
CA THR A 55 -7.81 -6.99 -1.83
C THR A 55 -8.32 -6.80 -3.27
N PRO A 56 -8.50 -7.89 -4.04
CA PRO A 56 -8.96 -7.83 -5.43
C PRO A 56 -10.37 -7.25 -5.59
#